data_AF-A0A7Y4YBX2-F1
#
_entry.id   AF-A0A7Y4YBX2-F1
#
_cell.length_a   1.000
_cell.length_b   1.000
_cell.length_c   1.000
_cell.angle_alpha   90.00
_cell.angle_beta   90.00
_cell.angle_gamma   90.00
#
_symmetry.space_group_name_H-M   'P 1'
#
loop_
_entity.id
_entity.type
_entity.pdbx_description
1 polymer ?
#
loop_
_entity_poly.entity_id
_entity_poly.type
_entity_poly.pdbx_seq_one_letter_code
_entity_poly.pdbx_strand_id
1 'polypeptide(L)'
;MKKAIILAAMMTSTLVYMLSSCYKNKEDVLALPRVSFRQEVVPIVTAAPCGCHNTSGATIRAFLFSDPKNNVIFYDAILGRRAYLDTMSRLVGKHPGGGGIEFAANERDIIKKWIAQGDPYDDGAGCTITGTITYTKEILPIYTSSCKGSTCHSGIAAALDYNKLVAEKTTLINITNSGGATGHKGGPLSLTTCTINKIKEWIAQGQPQ
;
A
#
# COMPACT_ATOMS: atom_id res chain seq x y z
N MET A 1 -14.93 -28.44 53.74
CA MET A 1 -15.65 -27.14 53.55
C MET A 1 -14.73 -25.97 53.24
N LYS A 2 -13.74 -25.62 54.08
CA LYS A 2 -12.88 -24.43 53.87
C LYS A 2 -12.17 -24.38 52.49
N LYS A 3 -11.62 -25.50 52.01
CA LYS A 3 -10.95 -25.57 50.70
C LYS A 3 -11.90 -25.34 49.50
N ALA A 4 -13.13 -25.85 49.57
CA ALA A 4 -14.12 -25.70 48.51
C ALA A 4 -14.62 -24.26 48.38
N ILE A 5 -14.79 -23.58 49.52
CA ILE A 5 -15.18 -22.16 49.57
C ILE A 5 -14.07 -21.27 48.99
N ILE A 6 -12.80 -21.55 49.29
CA ILE A 6 -11.66 -20.82 48.74
C ILE A 6 -11.57 -21.02 47.22
N LEU A 7 -11.71 -22.25 46.72
CA LEU A 7 -11.69 -22.51 45.28
C LEU A 7 -12.83 -21.81 44.54
N ALA A 8 -14.05 -21.86 45.10
CA ALA A 8 -15.19 -21.17 44.52
C ALA A 8 -14.96 -19.65 44.45
N ALA A 9 -14.45 -19.04 45.52
CA ALA A 9 -14.15 -17.62 45.58
C ALA A 9 -13.05 -17.19 44.59
N MET A 10 -12.03 -18.03 44.39
CA MET A 10 -10.99 -17.77 43.39
C MET A 10 -11.54 -17.87 41.96
N MET A 11 -12.35 -18.89 41.66
CA MET A 11 -12.96 -19.02 40.33
C MET A 11 -13.91 -17.86 40.02
N THR A 12 -14.74 -17.44 40.97
CA THR A 12 -15.64 -16.29 40.78
C THR A 12 -14.85 -14.99 40.61
N SER A 13 -13.78 -14.80 41.36
CA SER A 13 -12.94 -13.60 41.24
C SER A 13 -12.25 -13.54 39.88
N THR A 14 -11.65 -14.64 39.42
CA THR A 14 -11.01 -14.71 38.09
C THR A 14 -12.01 -14.50 36.97
N LEU A 15 -13.23 -15.05 37.09
CA LEU A 15 -14.30 -14.84 36.12
C LEU A 15 -14.76 -13.37 36.08
N VAL A 16 -14.92 -12.71 37.23
CA VAL A 16 -15.26 -11.28 37.31
C VAL A 16 -14.14 -10.41 36.72
N TYR A 17 -12.87 -10.73 36.99
CA TYR A 17 -11.74 -10.03 36.38
C TYR A 17 -11.71 -10.19 34.86
N MET A 18 -11.89 -11.41 34.34
CA MET A 18 -11.97 -11.67 32.90
C MET A 18 -13.12 -10.91 32.22
N LEU A 19 -14.31 -10.90 32.85
CA LEU A 19 -15.47 -10.19 32.33
C LEU A 19 -15.27 -8.67 32.37
N SER A 20 -14.61 -8.13 33.40
CA SER A 20 -14.31 -6.69 33.50
C SER A 20 -13.27 -6.21 32.48
N SER A 21 -12.27 -7.04 32.15
CA SER A 21 -11.28 -6.74 31.11
C SER A 21 -11.89 -6.70 29.70
N CYS A 22 -12.96 -7.46 29.45
CA CYS A 22 -13.70 -7.38 28.19
C CYS A 22 -14.66 -6.18 28.14
N TYR A 23 -15.19 -5.74 29.29
CA TYR A 23 -16.23 -4.71 29.36
C TYR A 23 -15.69 -3.27 29.21
N LYS A 24 -14.42 -3.01 29.59
CA LYS A 24 -13.82 -1.67 29.49
C LYS A 24 -13.21 -1.31 28.13
N ASN A 25 -13.00 -2.29 27.24
CA ASN A 25 -12.48 -2.03 25.89
C ASN A 25 -13.36 -1.08 25.07
N LYS A 26 -14.66 -0.99 25.36
CA LYS A 26 -15.59 -0.10 24.65
C LYS A 26 -15.39 1.39 25.02
N GLU A 27 -14.91 1.68 26.22
CA GLU A 27 -14.67 3.06 26.68
C GLU A 27 -13.25 3.53 26.37
N ASP A 28 -12.29 2.59 26.29
CA ASP A 28 -10.88 2.91 26.02
C ASP A 28 -10.53 2.96 24.52
N VAL A 29 -11.33 2.32 23.64
CA VAL A 29 -11.14 2.34 22.18
C VAL A 29 -12.05 3.39 21.56
N LEU A 30 -11.62 4.65 21.64
CA LEU A 30 -12.32 5.79 21.04
C LEU A 30 -12.41 5.71 19.51
N ALA A 31 -11.51 4.95 18.88
CA ALA A 31 -11.57 4.57 17.48
C ALA A 31 -10.86 3.22 17.29
N LEU A 32 -11.42 2.35 16.44
CA LEU A 32 -10.71 1.14 16.04
C LEU A 32 -9.39 1.53 15.34
N PRO A 33 -8.28 0.80 15.57
CA PRO A 33 -7.04 1.02 14.85
C PRO A 33 -7.30 1.01 13.33
N ARG A 34 -6.67 1.95 12.61
CA ARG A 34 -6.69 1.96 11.15
C ARG A 34 -6.09 0.64 10.65
N VAL A 35 -6.64 0.12 9.57
CA VAL A 35 -6.03 -1.03 8.87
C VAL A 35 -4.70 -0.58 8.30
N SER A 36 -3.64 -1.32 8.63
CA SER A 36 -2.31 -1.05 8.12
C SER A 36 -2.16 -1.54 6.69
N PHE A 37 -1.74 -0.65 5.82
CA PHE A 37 -1.34 -0.99 4.46
C PHE A 37 -0.19 -1.99 4.46
N ARG A 38 0.92 -1.69 5.16
CA ARG A 38 2.09 -2.57 5.15
C ARG A 38 1.87 -3.89 5.89
N GLN A 39 1.14 -3.89 7.00
CA GLN A 39 1.02 -5.07 7.84
C GLN A 39 -0.19 -5.95 7.51
N GLU A 40 -1.25 -5.39 6.91
CA GLU A 40 -2.48 -6.14 6.66
C GLU A 40 -2.81 -6.24 5.16
N VAL A 41 -2.65 -5.17 4.39
CA VAL A 41 -3.00 -5.17 2.95
C VAL A 41 -1.92 -5.81 2.09
N VAL A 42 -0.66 -5.41 2.29
CA VAL A 42 0.47 -5.90 1.50
C VAL A 42 0.57 -7.43 1.58
N PRO A 43 0.52 -8.08 2.76
CA PRO A 43 0.57 -9.52 2.84
C PRO A 43 -0.53 -10.22 2.04
N ILE A 44 -1.76 -9.67 1.98
CA ILE A 44 -2.85 -10.28 1.19
C ILE A 44 -2.47 -10.39 -0.29
N VAL A 45 -1.93 -9.32 -0.87
CA VAL A 45 -1.60 -9.29 -2.30
C VAL A 45 -0.24 -9.94 -2.63
N THR A 46 0.63 -10.12 -1.63
CA THR A 46 1.95 -10.73 -1.80
C THR A 46 2.04 -12.20 -1.35
N ALA A 47 1.12 -12.70 -0.52
CA ALA A 47 1.18 -14.04 0.07
C ALA A 47 0.57 -15.15 -0.80
N ALA A 48 -0.33 -14.83 -1.72
CA ALA A 48 -0.98 -15.84 -2.56
C ALA A 48 -0.01 -16.42 -3.61
N PRO A 49 -0.21 -17.69 -4.07
CA PRO A 49 0.58 -18.36 -5.11
C PRO A 49 0.42 -17.75 -6.52
N CYS A 50 0.09 -16.46 -6.60
CA CYS A 50 0.00 -15.69 -7.81
C CYS A 50 1.40 -15.34 -8.31
N GLY A 51 2.11 -16.35 -8.84
CA GLY A 51 3.38 -16.18 -9.56
C GLY A 51 3.28 -15.26 -10.79
N CYS A 52 2.09 -14.77 -11.12
CA CYS A 52 1.87 -13.70 -12.09
C CYS A 52 2.14 -12.29 -11.53
N HIS A 53 1.96 -12.07 -10.23
CA HIS A 53 2.11 -10.75 -9.60
C HIS A 53 3.31 -10.71 -8.64
N ASN A 54 3.74 -11.86 -8.13
CA ASN A 54 4.81 -11.96 -7.13
C ASN A 54 5.96 -12.82 -7.67
N THR A 55 6.69 -12.30 -8.66
CA THR A 55 7.71 -13.06 -9.39
C THR A 55 8.83 -12.17 -9.91
N SER A 56 9.94 -12.79 -10.30
CA SER A 56 11.15 -12.12 -10.73
C SER A 56 11.35 -12.28 -12.23
N GLY A 57 11.58 -11.17 -12.93
CA GLY A 57 12.06 -11.19 -14.33
C GLY A 57 11.10 -11.81 -15.35
N ALA A 58 9.82 -11.92 -15.05
CA ALA A 58 8.86 -12.54 -15.94
C ALA A 58 8.38 -11.57 -17.04
N THR A 59 8.31 -12.05 -18.29
CA THR A 59 7.67 -11.39 -19.46
C THR A 59 6.15 -11.52 -19.41
N ILE A 60 5.58 -11.36 -18.22
CA ILE A 60 4.15 -11.51 -17.97
C ILE A 60 3.44 -10.18 -18.12
N ARG A 61 2.25 -10.20 -18.70
CA ARG A 61 1.38 -9.02 -18.90
C ARG A 61 0.73 -8.52 -17.60
N ALA A 62 1.18 -9.01 -16.45
CA ALA A 62 0.64 -8.67 -15.15
C ALA A 62 1.53 -7.62 -14.47
N PHE A 63 0.92 -6.78 -13.63
CA PHE A 63 1.65 -5.85 -12.77
C PHE A 63 2.28 -6.59 -11.61
N LEU A 64 3.57 -6.37 -11.34
CA LEU A 64 4.24 -7.00 -10.21
C LEU A 64 3.93 -6.22 -8.92
N PHE A 65 3.57 -6.94 -7.85
CA PHE A 65 3.45 -6.43 -6.49
C PHE A 65 4.70 -6.73 -5.66
N SER A 66 5.44 -7.78 -6.01
CA SER A 66 6.75 -8.06 -5.43
C SER A 66 7.69 -8.73 -6.41
N ASP A 67 8.99 -8.58 -6.14
CA ASP A 67 10.09 -9.33 -6.74
C ASP A 67 10.78 -10.15 -5.64
N PRO A 68 10.48 -11.46 -5.53
CA PRO A 68 11.03 -12.30 -4.46
C PRO A 68 12.55 -12.52 -4.59
N LYS A 69 13.12 -12.56 -5.80
CA LYS A 69 14.57 -12.71 -6.01
C LYS A 69 15.36 -11.53 -5.44
N ASN A 70 14.82 -10.33 -5.58
CA ASN A 70 15.46 -9.11 -5.09
C ASN A 70 14.91 -8.66 -3.73
N ASN A 71 13.97 -9.40 -3.14
CA ASN A 71 13.28 -9.06 -1.89
C ASN A 71 12.66 -7.65 -1.89
N VAL A 72 12.00 -7.29 -2.99
CA VAL A 72 11.38 -5.96 -3.17
C VAL A 72 9.86 -6.07 -3.18
N ILE A 73 9.19 -5.17 -2.45
CA ILE A 73 7.76 -4.93 -2.55
C ILE A 73 7.51 -3.63 -3.32
N PHE A 74 6.65 -3.67 -4.33
CA PHE A 74 6.26 -2.52 -5.14
C PHE A 74 5.02 -1.85 -4.55
N TYR A 75 5.19 -1.14 -3.45
CA TYR A 75 4.09 -0.50 -2.71
C TYR A 75 3.22 0.41 -3.59
N ASP A 76 3.84 1.26 -4.41
CA ASP A 76 3.12 2.16 -5.33
C ASP A 76 2.33 1.39 -6.40
N ALA A 77 2.81 0.22 -6.84
CA ALA A 77 2.08 -0.63 -7.78
C ALA A 77 0.81 -1.21 -7.12
N ILE A 78 0.89 -1.58 -5.84
CA ILE A 78 -0.29 -2.03 -5.06
C ILE A 78 -1.27 -0.86 -4.87
N LEU A 79 -0.80 0.30 -4.43
CA LEU A 79 -1.63 1.49 -4.23
C LEU A 79 -2.29 1.94 -5.54
N GLY A 80 -1.55 1.95 -6.65
CA GLY A 80 -2.06 2.26 -7.99
C GLY A 80 -3.15 1.30 -8.47
N ARG A 81 -3.38 0.17 -7.78
CA ARG A 81 -4.44 -0.80 -8.07
C ARG A 81 -5.54 -0.83 -7.02
N ARG A 82 -5.53 0.11 -6.07
CA ARG A 82 -6.54 0.27 -5.02
C ARG A 82 -7.99 0.09 -5.52
N ALA A 83 -8.35 0.72 -6.64
CA ALA A 83 -9.71 0.61 -7.19
C ALA A 83 -10.08 -0.82 -7.66
N TYR A 84 -9.13 -1.55 -8.23
CA TYR A 84 -9.33 -2.96 -8.59
C TYR A 84 -9.41 -3.83 -7.33
N LEU A 85 -8.57 -3.57 -6.33
CA LEU A 85 -8.63 -4.28 -5.05
C LEU A 85 -9.97 -4.05 -4.34
N ASP A 86 -10.49 -2.82 -4.35
CA ASP A 86 -11.83 -2.51 -3.81
C ASP A 86 -12.92 -3.27 -4.58
N THR A 87 -12.87 -3.27 -5.91
CA THR A 87 -13.83 -4.00 -6.76
C THR A 87 -13.80 -5.49 -6.45
N MET A 88 -12.61 -6.09 -6.41
CA MET A 88 -12.40 -7.50 -6.06
C MET A 88 -12.83 -7.82 -4.64
N SER A 89 -12.75 -6.87 -3.70
CA SER A 89 -13.21 -7.10 -2.33
C SER A 89 -14.75 -7.20 -2.25
N ARG A 90 -15.47 -6.50 -3.12
CA ARG A 90 -16.94 -6.37 -3.10
C ARG A 90 -17.64 -7.37 -4.01
N LEU A 91 -17.01 -7.77 -5.10
CA LEU A 91 -17.61 -8.56 -6.16
C LEU A 91 -16.82 -9.85 -6.40
N VAL A 92 -17.48 -10.84 -6.97
CA VAL A 92 -16.89 -12.11 -7.41
C VAL A 92 -16.60 -12.06 -8.90
N GLY A 93 -15.53 -12.72 -9.34
CA GLY A 93 -15.12 -12.85 -10.74
C GLY A 93 -14.55 -11.57 -11.32
N LYS A 94 -14.02 -10.67 -10.48
CA LYS A 94 -13.54 -9.34 -10.91
C LYS A 94 -12.03 -9.20 -10.96
N HIS A 95 -11.29 -10.30 -10.81
CA HIS A 95 -9.87 -10.29 -11.10
C HIS A 95 -9.63 -9.95 -12.59
N PRO A 96 -8.81 -8.93 -12.92
CA PRO A 96 -8.61 -8.49 -14.31
C PRO A 96 -8.03 -9.56 -15.25
N GLY A 97 -7.24 -10.49 -14.71
CA GLY A 97 -6.70 -11.63 -15.46
C GLY A 97 -7.72 -12.74 -15.73
N GLY A 98 -8.96 -12.59 -15.28
CA GLY A 98 -9.97 -13.66 -15.28
C GLY A 98 -9.62 -14.78 -14.28
N GLY A 99 -10.36 -15.88 -14.39
CA GLY A 99 -10.27 -17.02 -13.47
C GLY A 99 -10.99 -16.77 -12.13
N GLY A 100 -11.26 -17.84 -11.38
CA GLY A 100 -11.85 -17.77 -10.03
C GLY A 100 -10.85 -17.32 -8.95
N ILE A 101 -10.03 -16.30 -9.24
CA ILE A 101 -9.05 -15.74 -8.31
C ILE A 101 -9.76 -14.72 -7.43
N GLU A 102 -9.94 -15.07 -6.16
CA GLU A 102 -10.77 -14.32 -5.23
C GLU A 102 -10.06 -14.17 -3.90
N PHE A 103 -10.25 -13.01 -3.27
CA PHE A 103 -9.90 -12.84 -1.85
C PHE A 103 -10.77 -13.74 -0.98
N ALA A 104 -10.17 -14.31 0.06
CA ALA A 104 -10.89 -14.96 1.15
C ALA A 104 -11.80 -13.95 1.87
N ALA A 105 -12.84 -14.43 2.55
CA ALA A 105 -13.85 -13.57 3.17
C ALA A 105 -13.24 -12.54 4.15
N ASN A 106 -12.28 -12.96 4.97
CA ASN A 106 -11.58 -12.08 5.91
C ASN A 106 -10.70 -11.05 5.18
N GLU A 107 -10.02 -11.44 4.10
CA GLU A 107 -9.18 -10.55 3.29
C GLU A 107 -10.04 -9.46 2.63
N ARG A 108 -11.22 -9.81 2.12
CA ARG A 108 -12.19 -8.85 1.58
C ARG A 108 -12.54 -7.78 2.61
N ASP A 109 -12.76 -8.17 3.86
CA ASP A 109 -13.14 -7.24 4.91
C ASP A 109 -12.00 -6.32 5.32
N ILE A 110 -10.75 -6.83 5.34
CA ILE A 110 -9.55 -6.01 5.53
C ILE A 110 -9.44 -4.97 4.41
N ILE A 111 -9.53 -5.39 3.14
CA ILE A 111 -9.44 -4.46 2.00
C ILE A 111 -10.57 -3.43 2.05
N LYS A 112 -11.83 -3.82 2.28
CA LYS A 112 -12.96 -2.87 2.38
C LYS A 112 -12.73 -1.83 3.46
N LYS A 113 -12.25 -2.23 4.64
CA LYS A 113 -11.95 -1.32 5.76
C LYS A 113 -10.80 -0.38 5.41
N TRP A 114 -9.73 -0.90 4.82
CA TRP A 114 -8.59 -0.10 4.33
C TRP A 114 -8.97 0.91 3.25
N ILE A 115 -9.95 0.59 2.39
CA ILE A 115 -10.47 1.56 1.41
C ILE A 115 -11.33 2.62 2.09
N ALA A 116 -12.21 2.20 2.99
CA ALA A 116 -13.17 3.08 3.67
C ALA A 116 -12.50 4.11 4.59
N GLN A 117 -11.32 3.82 5.14
CA GLN A 117 -10.59 4.74 6.00
C GLN A 117 -9.99 5.96 5.28
N GLY A 118 -10.04 6.02 3.94
CA GLY A 118 -9.59 7.18 3.16
C GLY A 118 -8.07 7.42 3.20
N ASP A 119 -7.64 8.48 2.51
CA ASP A 119 -6.25 8.92 2.48
C ASP A 119 -5.69 9.23 3.89
N PRO A 120 -4.39 8.95 4.17
CA PRO A 120 -3.45 8.26 3.28
C PRO A 120 -3.69 6.74 3.28
N TYR A 121 -3.50 6.13 2.11
CA TYR A 121 -3.67 4.68 1.91
C TYR A 121 -2.40 3.87 2.20
N ASP A 122 -1.27 4.49 2.57
CA ASP A 122 0.05 3.84 2.70
C ASP A 122 0.63 3.87 4.13
N ASP A 123 -0.23 3.79 5.13
CA ASP A 123 0.04 4.06 6.56
C ASP A 123 0.45 5.51 6.88
N GLY A 124 0.64 6.38 5.86
CA GLY A 124 1.17 7.74 6.06
C GLY A 124 2.64 7.78 6.53
N ALA A 125 3.26 6.62 6.77
CA ALA A 125 4.67 6.54 7.11
C ALA A 125 5.50 6.79 5.85
N GLY A 126 6.02 8.03 5.74
CA GLY A 126 7.08 8.35 4.80
C GLY A 126 8.33 7.48 5.07
N CYS A 127 9.23 7.40 4.10
CA CYS A 127 10.55 6.82 4.35
C CYS A 127 11.48 7.89 4.92
N THR A 128 12.41 7.45 5.78
CA THR A 128 13.56 8.28 6.16
C THR A 128 14.41 8.51 4.92
N ILE A 129 14.57 9.78 4.56
CA ILE A 129 15.41 10.21 3.44
C ILE A 129 16.75 10.65 4.03
N THR A 130 17.82 9.99 3.62
CA THR A 130 19.18 10.33 4.06
C THR A 130 20.08 10.55 2.86
N GLY A 131 20.86 11.63 2.91
CA GLY A 131 21.83 11.97 1.87
C GLY A 131 21.22 12.49 0.56
N THR A 132 22.03 12.43 -0.50
CA THR A 132 21.65 12.90 -1.83
C THR A 132 20.75 11.89 -2.53
N ILE A 133 19.60 12.36 -2.99
CA ILE A 133 18.67 11.61 -3.82
C ILE A 133 19.02 11.92 -5.27
N THR A 134 19.49 10.93 -6.02
CA THR A 134 19.83 11.09 -7.45
C THR A 134 18.81 10.43 -8.35
N TYR A 135 18.71 10.90 -9.59
CA TYR A 135 17.81 10.33 -10.57
C TYR A 135 18.08 8.84 -10.76
N THR A 136 19.34 8.47 -10.99
CA THR A 136 19.71 7.10 -11.34
C THR A 136 19.46 6.12 -10.19
N LYS A 137 19.72 6.54 -8.95
CA LYS A 137 19.63 5.66 -7.78
C LYS A 137 18.22 5.56 -7.22
N GLU A 138 17.47 6.65 -7.19
CA GLU A 138 16.24 6.73 -6.41
C GLU A 138 14.99 7.01 -7.26
N ILE A 139 15.09 7.87 -8.29
CA ILE A 139 13.93 8.27 -9.10
C ILE A 139 13.66 7.30 -10.25
N LEU A 140 14.70 6.83 -10.92
CA LEU A 140 14.60 5.89 -12.03
C LEU A 140 13.96 4.56 -11.60
N PRO A 141 14.29 3.98 -10.43
CA PRO A 141 13.57 2.80 -9.94
C PRO A 141 12.08 3.06 -9.69
N ILE A 142 11.71 4.21 -9.11
CA ILE A 142 10.31 4.62 -8.91
C ILE A 142 9.60 4.74 -10.25
N TYR A 143 10.19 5.46 -11.21
CA TYR A 143 9.65 5.60 -12.56
C TYR A 143 9.42 4.22 -13.19
N THR A 144 10.42 3.34 -13.10
CA THR A 144 10.37 2.02 -13.72
C THR A 144 9.30 1.12 -13.12
N SER A 145 9.11 1.15 -11.79
CA SER A 145 8.15 0.29 -11.10
C SER A 145 6.72 0.84 -11.09
N SER A 146 6.56 2.16 -11.08
CA SER A 146 5.29 2.81 -10.71
C SER A 146 4.70 3.67 -11.82
N CYS A 147 5.52 4.21 -12.72
CA CYS A 147 5.08 5.15 -13.75
C CYS A 147 5.17 4.54 -15.15
N LYS A 148 6.17 3.69 -15.40
CA LYS A 148 6.46 3.09 -16.71
C LYS A 148 5.46 1.99 -17.03
N GLY A 149 4.40 2.36 -17.73
CA GLY A 149 3.41 1.43 -18.31
C GLY A 149 3.32 1.61 -19.83
N SER A 150 3.07 0.52 -20.57
CA SER A 150 3.03 0.51 -22.05
C SER A 150 1.99 1.45 -22.66
N THR A 151 0.99 1.89 -21.88
CA THR A 151 -0.07 2.82 -22.29
C THR A 151 0.02 4.18 -21.62
N CYS A 152 0.97 4.41 -20.69
CA CYS A 152 1.04 5.63 -19.88
C CYS A 152 2.34 6.40 -20.11
N HIS A 153 3.50 5.81 -19.80
CA HIS A 153 4.81 6.45 -19.93
C HIS A 153 5.84 5.50 -20.55
N SER A 154 5.40 4.68 -21.51
CA SER A 154 6.23 3.76 -22.28
C SER A 154 5.47 3.24 -23.49
N GLY A 155 6.10 2.39 -24.31
CA GLY A 155 5.45 1.74 -25.44
C GLY A 155 4.91 2.75 -26.45
N ILE A 156 3.57 2.86 -26.52
CA ILE A 156 2.88 3.81 -27.40
C ILE A 156 2.81 5.23 -26.83
N ALA A 157 3.05 5.39 -25.53
CA ALA A 157 3.11 6.68 -24.87
C ALA A 157 4.56 7.14 -24.68
N ALA A 158 4.75 8.45 -24.47
CA ALA A 158 6.07 9.04 -24.33
C ALA A 158 6.80 8.44 -23.11
N ALA A 159 7.97 7.85 -23.35
CA ALA A 159 8.86 7.46 -22.26
C ALA A 159 9.43 8.73 -21.60
N LEU A 160 9.40 8.77 -20.26
CA LEU A 160 10.04 9.80 -19.47
C LEU A 160 11.48 9.39 -19.18
N ASP A 161 12.42 10.26 -19.52
CA ASP A 161 13.82 10.18 -19.15
C ASP A 161 14.15 11.32 -18.17
N TYR A 162 15.39 11.38 -17.72
CA TYR A 162 15.88 12.42 -16.82
C TYR A 162 15.51 13.83 -17.32
N ASN A 163 15.84 14.16 -18.57
CA ASN A 163 15.63 15.50 -19.12
C ASN A 163 14.15 15.86 -19.18
N LYS A 164 13.28 14.92 -19.53
CA LYS A 164 11.82 15.14 -19.55
C LYS A 164 11.25 15.33 -18.15
N LEU A 165 11.70 14.54 -17.18
CA LEU A 165 11.27 14.72 -15.78
C LEU A 165 11.76 16.07 -15.22
N VAL A 166 12.97 16.50 -15.60
CA VAL A 166 13.48 17.82 -15.26
C VAL A 166 12.64 18.93 -15.90
N ALA A 167 12.31 18.81 -17.18
CA ALA A 167 11.47 19.78 -17.88
C ALA A 167 10.05 19.89 -17.31
N GLU A 168 9.51 18.79 -16.76
CA GLU A 168 8.16 18.71 -16.18
C GLU A 168 8.16 18.93 -14.65
N LYS A 169 9.16 19.64 -14.10
CA LYS A 169 9.31 19.94 -12.66
C LYS A 169 8.01 20.47 -12.03
N THR A 170 7.35 21.44 -12.67
CA THR A 170 6.09 22.02 -12.16
C THR A 170 4.98 20.98 -12.05
N THR A 171 4.86 20.10 -13.04
CA THR A 171 3.90 18.99 -13.03
C THR A 171 4.21 18.04 -11.87
N LEU A 172 5.48 17.66 -11.66
CA LEU A 172 5.89 16.81 -10.55
C LEU A 172 5.61 17.44 -9.17
N ILE A 173 5.82 18.75 -9.03
CA ILE A 173 5.47 19.49 -7.80
C ILE A 173 3.96 19.42 -7.54
N ASN A 174 3.13 19.64 -8.55
CA ASN A 174 1.67 19.58 -8.39
C ASN A 174 1.18 18.18 -8.02
N ILE A 175 1.76 17.14 -8.66
CA ILE A 175 1.49 15.74 -8.31
C ILE A 175 1.83 15.49 -6.84
N THR A 176 3.05 15.80 -6.44
CA THR A 176 3.55 15.49 -5.10
C THR A 176 2.90 16.33 -4.00
N ASN A 177 2.47 17.57 -4.28
CA ASN A 177 1.74 18.40 -3.33
C ASN A 177 0.32 17.91 -3.07
N SER A 178 -0.33 17.31 -4.07
CA SER A 178 -1.66 16.73 -3.93
C SER A 178 -1.66 15.24 -3.55
N GLY A 179 -0.48 14.67 -3.28
CA GLY A 179 -0.35 13.24 -3.02
C GLY A 179 -0.71 12.34 -4.21
N GLY A 180 -0.73 12.89 -5.42
CA GLY A 180 -1.17 12.22 -6.64
C GLY A 180 -2.63 12.47 -7.01
N ALA A 181 -3.45 13.08 -6.14
CA ALA A 181 -4.87 13.29 -6.43
C ALA A 181 -5.10 14.21 -7.65
N THR A 182 -4.19 15.15 -7.90
CA THR A 182 -4.27 16.11 -9.02
C THR A 182 -2.88 16.37 -9.63
N GLY A 183 -2.80 17.19 -10.67
CA GLY A 183 -1.53 17.58 -11.30
C GLY A 183 -0.98 16.61 -12.34
N HIS A 184 -1.30 15.32 -12.25
CA HIS A 184 -0.96 14.36 -13.31
C HIS A 184 -1.96 14.48 -14.48
N LYS A 185 -1.44 14.67 -15.69
CA LYS A 185 -2.24 14.90 -16.91
C LYS A 185 -3.16 13.71 -17.25
N GLY A 186 -2.76 12.49 -16.88
CA GLY A 186 -3.55 11.27 -17.07
C GLY A 186 -4.59 10.99 -15.99
N GLY A 187 -4.82 11.94 -15.07
CA GLY A 187 -5.73 11.78 -13.94
C GLY A 187 -5.02 11.32 -12.65
N PRO A 188 -5.80 11.05 -11.58
CA PRO A 188 -5.26 10.77 -10.24
C PRO A 188 -4.30 9.58 -10.21
N LEU A 189 -3.24 9.71 -9.44
CA LEU A 189 -2.27 8.68 -9.10
C LEU A 189 -2.42 8.30 -7.63
N SER A 190 -2.10 7.06 -7.28
CA SER A 190 -1.95 6.62 -5.90
C SER A 190 -0.49 6.32 -5.64
N LEU A 191 0.17 7.23 -4.93
CA LEU A 191 1.59 7.14 -4.59
C LEU A 191 1.74 7.02 -3.08
N THR A 192 2.74 6.28 -2.65
CA THR A 192 3.20 6.27 -1.27
C THR A 192 3.72 7.64 -0.88
N THR A 193 3.52 7.99 0.37
CA THR A 193 4.15 9.10 1.09
C THR A 193 5.67 9.05 0.93
N CYS A 194 6.29 7.86 0.93
CA CYS A 194 7.73 7.73 0.66
C CYS A 194 8.11 8.19 -0.75
N THR A 195 7.42 7.73 -1.79
CA THR A 195 7.68 8.14 -3.17
C THR A 195 7.47 9.63 -3.37
N ILE A 196 6.41 10.18 -2.79
CA ILE A 196 6.14 11.63 -2.77
C ILE A 196 7.33 12.38 -2.16
N ASN A 197 7.80 11.94 -0.99
CA ASN A 197 8.91 12.59 -0.30
C ASN A 197 10.22 12.50 -1.08
N LYS A 198 10.53 11.35 -1.70
CA LYS A 198 11.74 11.18 -2.52
C LYS A 198 11.75 12.10 -3.73
N ILE A 199 10.62 12.23 -4.43
CA ILE A 199 10.51 13.13 -5.58
C ILE A 199 10.63 14.59 -5.13
N LYS A 200 9.97 14.98 -4.03
CA LYS A 200 10.10 16.33 -3.45
C LYS A 200 11.53 16.65 -3.08
N GLU A 201 12.23 15.72 -2.41
CA GLU A 201 13.61 15.91 -2.01
C GLU A 201 14.54 16.02 -3.22
N TRP A 202 14.42 15.12 -4.20
CA TRP A 202 15.21 15.20 -5.44
C TRP A 202 15.04 16.56 -6.12
N ILE A 203 13.81 17.08 -6.18
CA ILE A 203 13.52 18.41 -6.70
C ILE A 203 14.18 19.52 -5.87
N ALA A 204 14.11 19.42 -4.54
CA ALA A 204 14.69 20.40 -3.61
C ALA A 204 16.22 20.44 -3.70
N GLN A 205 16.86 19.30 -3.96
CA GLN A 205 18.31 19.16 -4.12
C GLN A 205 18.82 19.61 -5.51
N GLY A 206 17.96 20.16 -6.36
CA GLY A 206 18.35 20.62 -7.70
C GLY A 206 18.38 19.52 -8.76
N GLN A 207 17.66 18.41 -8.53
CA GLN A 207 17.47 17.31 -9.47
C GLN A 207 18.79 16.64 -9.92
N PRO A 208 19.70 16.27 -9.00
CA PRO A 208 20.95 15.63 -9.39
C PRO A 208 20.70 14.29 -10.11
N GLN A 209 21.54 13.98 -11.10
CA GLN A 209 21.38 12.80 -11.96
C GLN A 209 21.91 11.51 -11.32
#